data_AF-R0KS85-F1
#
_entry.id   AF-R0KS85-F1
#
_cell.length_a   1.000
_cell.length_b   1.000
_cell.length_c   1.000
_cell.angle_alpha   90.00
_cell.angle_beta   90.00
_cell.angle_gamma   90.00
#
_symmetry.space_group_name_H-M   'P 1'
#
loop_
_entity.id
_entity.type
_entity.pdbx_description
1 polymer ?
#
loop_
_entity_poly.entity_id
_entity_poly.type
_entity_poly.pdbx_seq_one_letter_code
_entity_poly.pdbx_strand_id
1 'polypeptide(L)'
;MFIFLFLASFLCSEHDEWQNVIRSIKELKNKTNYSTYYELFDVSEGASFYKIKKNYMAMIRKPNPIPSSFLPKHEQVDILTQGFNILRKKRSAYDYVLSNSKWLYDDRKNYENTKIIICLSLLALLVGLDIVYYSIRYVRYCTNYEVIDKKEKKGKSKDKKEKKVSATVIYGDKPQMYIYKIYNFLKNKLL
;
A
#
# COMPACT_ATOMS: atom_id res chain seq x y z
N MET A 1 -7.84 4.87 10.79
CA MET A 1 -7.14 3.56 10.80
C MET A 1 -7.66 2.62 9.72
N PHE A 2 -8.97 2.33 9.67
CA PHE A 2 -9.55 1.45 8.64
C PHE A 2 -9.38 1.93 7.18
N ILE A 3 -9.46 3.24 6.93
CA ILE A 3 -9.28 3.80 5.57
C ILE A 3 -7.85 3.59 5.06
N PHE A 4 -6.84 3.74 5.92
CA PHE A 4 -5.43 3.50 5.57
C PHE A 4 -5.15 2.02 5.31
N LEU A 5 -5.74 1.12 6.11
CA LEU A 5 -5.63 -0.32 5.88
C LEU A 5 -6.34 -0.74 4.58
N PHE A 6 -7.49 -0.13 4.27
CA PHE A 6 -8.21 -0.39 3.01
C PHE A 6 -7.44 0.10 1.79
N LEU A 7 -6.87 1.32 1.84
CA LEU A 7 -6.01 1.86 0.78
C LEU A 7 -4.73 1.04 0.59
N ALA A 8 -4.09 0.60 1.69
CA ALA A 8 -2.89 -0.23 1.62
C ALA A 8 -3.19 -1.61 1.00
N SER A 9 -4.31 -2.24 1.36
CA SER A 9 -4.74 -3.51 0.79
C SER A 9 -5.08 -3.39 -0.71
N PHE A 10 -5.74 -2.29 -1.11
CA PHE A 10 -6.07 -2.04 -2.51
C PHE A 10 -4.81 -1.82 -3.35
N LEU A 11 -3.87 -1.01 -2.86
CA LEU A 11 -2.58 -0.77 -3.53
C LEU A 11 -1.72 -2.04 -3.64
N CYS A 12 -1.69 -2.90 -2.61
CA CYS A 12 -1.00 -4.18 -2.68
C CYS A 12 -1.65 -5.13 -3.71
N SER A 13 -2.98 -5.20 -3.74
CA SER A 13 -3.69 -6.13 -4.63
C SER A 13 -3.50 -5.81 -6.11
N GLU A 14 -3.50 -4.52 -6.49
CA GLU A 14 -3.19 -4.14 -7.88
C GLU A 14 -1.72 -4.44 -8.20
N HIS A 15 -0.80 -4.14 -7.28
CA HIS A 15 0.63 -4.32 -7.48
C HIS A 15 1.02 -5.78 -7.82
N ASP A 16 0.36 -6.77 -7.22
CA ASP A 16 0.59 -8.19 -7.51
C ASP A 16 0.22 -8.57 -8.95
N GLU A 17 -0.81 -7.95 -9.53
CA GLU A 17 -1.21 -8.23 -10.91
C GLU A 17 -0.17 -7.74 -11.92
N TRP A 18 0.33 -6.52 -11.71
CA TRP A 18 1.37 -5.90 -12.53
C TRP A 18 2.69 -6.67 -12.45
N GLN A 19 3.08 -7.08 -11.26
CA GLN A 19 4.32 -7.84 -11.03
C GLN A 19 4.29 -9.20 -11.70
N ASN A 20 3.16 -9.90 -11.65
CA ASN A 20 2.99 -11.17 -12.36
C ASN A 20 3.17 -11.00 -13.87
N VAL A 21 2.57 -9.96 -14.45
CA VAL A 21 2.71 -9.65 -15.88
C VAL A 21 4.17 -9.33 -16.24
N ILE A 22 4.83 -8.47 -15.46
CA ILE A 22 6.24 -8.10 -15.68
C ILE A 22 7.14 -9.33 -15.59
N ARG A 23 6.95 -10.18 -14.58
CA ARG A 23 7.71 -11.42 -14.39
C ARG A 23 7.55 -12.36 -15.59
N SER A 24 6.32 -12.53 -16.07
CA SER A 24 6.05 -13.38 -17.24
C SER A 24 6.68 -12.83 -18.52
N ILE A 25 6.69 -11.51 -18.74
CA ILE A 25 7.40 -10.91 -19.89
C ILE A 25 8.92 -11.14 -19.78
N LYS A 26 9.50 -10.98 -18.58
CA LYS A 26 10.93 -11.26 -18.35
C LYS A 26 11.25 -12.73 -18.60
N GLU A 27 10.40 -13.62 -18.12
CA GLU A 27 10.55 -15.06 -18.34
C GLU A 27 10.49 -15.41 -19.83
N LEU A 28 9.55 -14.84 -20.59
CA LEU A 28 9.47 -14.99 -22.04
C LEU A 28 10.77 -14.58 -22.74
N LYS A 29 11.28 -13.38 -22.43
CA LYS A 29 12.52 -12.83 -23.03
C LYS A 29 13.77 -13.62 -22.66
N ASN A 30 13.80 -14.22 -21.47
CA ASN A 30 14.94 -15.01 -21.03
C ASN A 30 14.94 -16.42 -21.63
N LYS A 31 13.75 -17.00 -21.85
CA LYS A 31 13.56 -18.38 -22.31
C LYS A 31 13.40 -18.53 -23.82
N THR A 32 13.10 -17.42 -24.50
CA THR A 32 12.82 -17.38 -25.94
C THR A 32 13.40 -16.11 -26.56
N ASN A 33 13.53 -16.09 -27.89
CA ASN A 33 13.98 -14.89 -28.61
C ASN A 33 12.87 -13.84 -28.83
N TYR A 34 11.67 -14.06 -28.29
CA TYR A 34 10.54 -13.17 -28.49
C TYR A 34 10.50 -12.07 -27.43
N SER A 35 10.21 -10.85 -27.86
CA SER A 35 10.11 -9.68 -26.98
C SER A 35 8.73 -9.57 -26.32
N THR A 36 7.67 -10.04 -26.99
CA THR A 36 6.29 -9.96 -26.53
C THR A 36 5.49 -11.22 -26.83
N TYR A 37 4.39 -11.44 -26.12
CA TYR A 37 3.47 -12.53 -26.42
C TYR A 37 2.69 -12.29 -27.71
N TYR A 38 2.51 -11.04 -28.14
CA TYR A 38 1.94 -10.72 -29.45
C TYR A 38 2.82 -11.25 -30.58
N GLU A 39 4.12 -11.02 -30.46
CA GLU A 39 5.14 -11.55 -31.37
C GLU A 39 5.18 -13.09 -31.34
N LEU A 40 5.16 -13.68 -30.13
CA LEU A 40 5.14 -15.14 -29.96
C LEU A 40 3.97 -15.80 -30.70
N PHE A 41 2.78 -15.21 -30.61
CA PHE A 41 1.57 -15.74 -31.24
C PHE A 41 1.37 -15.28 -32.69
N ASP A 42 2.31 -14.50 -33.24
CA ASP A 42 2.22 -13.92 -34.59
C ASP A 42 0.90 -13.15 -34.80
N VAL A 43 0.61 -12.24 -33.87
CA VAL A 43 -0.58 -11.37 -33.90
C VAL A 43 -0.23 -9.92 -33.61
N SER A 44 -1.07 -9.00 -34.08
CA SER A 44 -0.97 -7.59 -33.71
C SER A 44 -1.52 -7.31 -32.30
N GLU A 45 -1.07 -6.22 -31.69
CA GLU A 45 -1.55 -5.75 -30.37
C GLU A 45 -3.05 -5.50 -30.32
N GLY A 46 -3.70 -5.25 -31.46
CA GLY A 46 -5.16 -5.10 -31.60
C GLY A 46 -5.91 -6.37 -31.98
N ALA A 47 -5.26 -7.53 -32.04
CA ALA A 47 -5.89 -8.76 -32.51
C ALA A 47 -7.06 -9.21 -31.61
N SER A 48 -8.10 -9.78 -32.22
CA SER A 48 -9.23 -10.34 -31.46
C SER A 48 -8.79 -11.55 -30.64
N PHE A 49 -9.47 -11.77 -29.50
CA PHE A 49 -9.20 -12.93 -28.65
C PHE A 49 -9.38 -14.26 -29.40
N TYR A 50 -10.32 -14.32 -30.35
CA TYR A 50 -10.52 -15.48 -31.20
C TYR A 50 -9.28 -15.81 -32.03
N LYS A 51 -8.63 -14.79 -32.63
CA LYS A 51 -7.39 -14.98 -33.40
C LYS A 51 -6.25 -15.49 -32.52
N ILE A 52 -6.08 -14.91 -31.34
CA ILE A 52 -5.09 -15.35 -30.34
C ILE A 52 -5.34 -16.81 -29.94
N LYS A 53 -6.58 -17.17 -29.62
CA LYS A 53 -6.96 -18.55 -29.27
C LYS A 53 -6.68 -19.53 -30.41
N LYS A 54 -7.01 -19.16 -31.65
CA LYS A 54 -6.75 -19.99 -32.83
C LYS A 54 -5.26 -20.26 -33.00
N ASN A 55 -4.42 -19.23 -32.92
CA ASN A 55 -2.97 -19.36 -33.06
C ASN A 55 -2.35 -20.17 -31.91
N TYR A 56 -2.77 -19.90 -30.66
CA TYR A 56 -2.37 -20.70 -29.50
C TYR A 56 -2.65 -22.20 -29.70
N MET A 57 -3.89 -22.55 -30.09
CA MET A 57 -4.28 -23.94 -30.34
C MET A 57 -3.50 -24.58 -31.50
N ALA A 58 -3.15 -23.80 -32.51
CA ALA A 58 -2.30 -24.28 -33.61
C ALA A 58 -0.87 -24.55 -33.15
N MET A 59 -0.30 -23.71 -32.28
CA MET A 59 1.08 -23.85 -31.79
C MET A 59 1.26 -25.04 -30.84
N ILE A 60 0.37 -25.24 -29.86
CA ILE A 60 0.50 -26.34 -28.88
C ILE A 60 0.44 -27.74 -29.53
N ARG A 61 -0.20 -27.86 -30.69
CA ARG A 61 -0.31 -29.10 -31.46
C ARG A 61 0.98 -29.46 -32.19
N LYS A 62 1.87 -28.48 -32.42
CA LYS A 62 3.15 -28.71 -33.09
C LYS A 62 4.08 -29.55 -32.21
N PRO A 63 4.95 -30.38 -32.81
CA PRO A 63 5.99 -31.09 -32.05
C PRO A 63 6.99 -30.12 -31.42
N ASN A 64 7.29 -29.00 -32.09
CA ASN A 64 8.10 -27.90 -31.58
C ASN A 64 7.28 -26.57 -31.63
N PRO A 65 6.54 -26.24 -30.56
CA PRO A 65 5.67 -25.06 -30.53
C PRO A 65 6.39 -23.71 -30.70
N ILE A 66 7.60 -23.57 -30.15
CA ILE A 66 8.44 -22.37 -30.14
C ILE A 66 9.79 -22.73 -30.80
N PRO A 67 9.90 -22.66 -32.14
CA PRO A 67 11.08 -23.14 -32.85
C PRO A 67 12.38 -22.43 -32.47
N SER A 68 12.29 -21.18 -32.02
CA SER A 68 13.42 -20.36 -31.61
C SER A 68 13.93 -20.65 -30.19
N SER A 69 13.27 -21.56 -29.46
CA SER A 69 13.65 -21.93 -28.10
C SER A 69 14.36 -23.29 -28.07
N PHE A 70 15.41 -23.39 -27.26
CA PHE A 70 16.11 -24.66 -26.97
C PHE A 70 15.43 -25.51 -25.89
N LEU A 71 14.24 -25.09 -25.44
CA LEU A 71 13.53 -25.73 -24.34
C LEU A 71 12.80 -27.00 -24.76
N PRO A 72 12.58 -27.95 -23.83
CA PRO A 72 11.74 -29.11 -24.08
C PRO A 72 10.28 -28.69 -24.31
N LYS A 73 9.54 -29.52 -25.06
CA LYS A 73 8.16 -29.21 -25.48
C LYS A 73 7.23 -28.81 -24.32
N HIS A 74 7.34 -29.46 -23.17
CA HIS A 74 6.48 -29.18 -22.02
C HIS A 74 6.67 -27.74 -21.52
N GLU A 75 7.91 -27.28 -21.35
CA GLU A 75 8.21 -25.90 -20.96
C GLU A 75 7.75 -24.88 -22.01
N GLN A 76 7.89 -25.22 -23.30
CA GLN A 76 7.38 -24.37 -24.37
C GLN A 76 5.85 -24.22 -24.29
N VAL A 77 5.13 -25.31 -24.01
CA VAL A 77 3.67 -25.30 -23.82
C VAL A 77 3.29 -24.49 -22.57
N ASP A 78 4.07 -24.55 -21.50
CA ASP A 78 3.85 -23.75 -20.30
C ASP A 78 3.98 -22.25 -20.59
N ILE A 79 5.02 -21.83 -21.32
CA ILE A 79 5.19 -20.44 -21.76
C ILE A 79 4.01 -19.98 -22.62
N LEU A 80 3.58 -20.81 -23.59
CA LEU A 80 2.42 -20.51 -24.43
C LEU A 80 1.14 -20.41 -23.60
N THR A 81 0.95 -21.30 -22.63
CA THR A 81 -0.24 -21.30 -21.76
C THR A 81 -0.27 -20.07 -20.86
N GLN A 82 0.88 -19.70 -20.30
CA GLN A 82 1.05 -18.50 -19.49
C GLN A 82 0.75 -17.24 -20.31
N GLY A 83 1.34 -17.11 -21.51
CA GLY A 83 1.09 -16.01 -22.42
C GLY A 83 -0.37 -15.91 -22.85
N PHE A 84 -0.99 -17.04 -23.18
CA PHE A 84 -2.42 -17.10 -23.52
C PHE A 84 -3.30 -16.66 -22.35
N ASN A 85 -3.01 -17.10 -21.13
CA ASN A 85 -3.75 -16.71 -19.93
C ASN A 85 -3.62 -15.23 -19.61
N ILE A 86 -2.42 -14.65 -19.79
CA ILE A 86 -2.17 -13.21 -19.62
C ILE A 86 -2.98 -12.41 -20.64
N LEU A 87 -2.88 -12.74 -21.94
CA LEU A 87 -3.64 -12.05 -22.99
C LEU A 87 -5.16 -12.28 -22.86
N ARG A 88 -5.61 -13.34 -22.20
CA ARG A 88 -7.03 -13.61 -21.95
C ARG A 88 -7.59 -12.80 -20.79
N LYS A 89 -6.89 -12.77 -19.66
CA LYS A 89 -7.42 -12.25 -18.38
C LYS A 89 -6.87 -10.87 -18.03
N LYS A 90 -5.64 -10.57 -18.44
CA LYS A 90 -4.85 -9.41 -17.99
C LYS A 90 -4.31 -8.59 -19.16
N ARG A 91 -5.02 -8.55 -20.30
CA ARG A 91 -4.57 -7.85 -21.51
C ARG A 91 -4.36 -6.36 -21.29
N SER A 92 -5.27 -5.69 -20.59
CA SER A 92 -5.14 -4.27 -20.26
C SER A 92 -3.87 -3.96 -19.47
N ALA A 93 -3.59 -4.77 -18.44
CA ALA A 93 -2.35 -4.64 -17.66
C ALA A 93 -1.11 -4.98 -18.52
N TYR A 94 -1.21 -5.99 -19.38
CA TYR A 94 -0.16 -6.34 -20.33
C TYR A 94 0.21 -5.19 -21.27
N ASP A 95 -0.79 -4.61 -21.92
CA ASP A 95 -0.61 -3.52 -22.87
C ASP A 95 -0.05 -2.27 -22.19
N TYR A 96 -0.51 -1.97 -20.97
CA TYR A 96 0.02 -0.86 -20.17
C TYR A 96 1.48 -1.07 -19.75
N VAL A 97 1.88 -2.29 -19.39
CA VAL A 97 3.29 -2.59 -19.09
C VAL A 97 4.16 -2.44 -20.34
N LEU A 98 3.67 -2.90 -21.49
CA LEU A 98 4.37 -2.74 -22.76
C LEU A 98 4.53 -1.26 -23.15
N SER A 99 3.48 -0.44 -22.99
CA SER A 99 3.55 0.99 -23.29
C SER A 99 4.46 1.76 -22.33
N ASN A 100 4.65 1.25 -21.11
CA ASN A 100 5.47 1.88 -20.07
C ASN A 100 6.72 1.05 -19.79
N SER A 101 7.66 1.05 -20.75
CA SER A 101 8.90 0.26 -20.71
C SER A 101 9.74 0.43 -19.43
N LYS A 102 9.61 1.55 -18.71
CA LYS A 102 10.30 1.80 -17.42
C LYS A 102 10.02 0.71 -16.37
N TRP A 103 8.83 0.11 -16.36
CA TRP A 103 8.45 -0.94 -15.40
C TRP A 103 9.13 -2.29 -15.66
N LEU A 104 9.58 -2.53 -16.89
CA LEU A 104 10.25 -3.79 -17.27
C LEU A 104 11.71 -3.86 -16.82
N TYR A 105 12.36 -2.72 -16.60
CA TYR A 105 13.82 -2.66 -16.41
C TYR A 105 14.28 -2.30 -14.99
N ASP A 106 13.40 -1.87 -14.08
CA ASP A 106 13.80 -1.32 -12.78
C ASP A 106 13.26 -2.11 -11.56
N ASP A 107 13.73 -3.35 -11.38
CA ASP A 107 13.41 -4.16 -10.18
C ASP A 107 14.11 -3.62 -8.91
N ARG A 108 15.30 -3.02 -9.05
CA ARG A 108 16.12 -2.63 -7.88
C ARG A 108 15.62 -1.35 -7.22
N LYS A 109 15.29 -0.30 -8.00
CA LYS A 109 14.80 0.95 -7.41
C LYS A 109 13.39 0.82 -6.83
N ASN A 110 12.56 -0.05 -7.41
CA ASN A 110 11.22 -0.32 -6.86
C ASN A 110 11.31 -0.95 -5.46
N TYR A 111 12.26 -1.85 -5.21
CA TYR A 111 12.42 -2.47 -3.88
C TYR A 111 12.86 -1.48 -2.80
N GLU A 112 13.72 -0.51 -3.15
CA GLU A 112 14.13 0.57 -2.24
C GLU A 112 12.98 1.53 -1.95
N ASN A 113 12.21 1.90 -2.97
CA ASN A 113 11.03 2.74 -2.80
C ASN A 113 9.97 2.07 -1.93
N THR A 114 9.74 0.76 -2.07
CA THR A 114 8.80 0.02 -1.22
C THR A 114 9.19 0.06 0.26
N LYS A 115 10.50 -0.07 0.58
CA LYS A 115 10.98 0.05 1.97
C LYS A 115 10.73 1.45 2.55
N ILE A 116 10.98 2.50 1.75
CA ILE A 116 10.75 3.89 2.16
C ILE A 116 9.26 4.14 2.42
N ILE A 117 8.39 3.64 1.54
CA ILE A 117 6.93 3.77 1.68
C ILE A 117 6.43 3.04 2.94
N ILE A 118 6.95 1.85 3.24
CA ILE A 118 6.62 1.12 4.48
C ILE A 118 7.08 1.91 5.72
N CYS A 119 8.27 2.51 5.68
CA CYS A 119 8.77 3.32 6.78
C CYS A 119 7.92 4.58 7.01
N LEU A 120 7.57 5.29 5.93
CA LEU A 120 6.71 6.47 5.98
C LEU A 120 5.30 6.14 6.47
N SER A 121 4.74 5.00 6.08
CA SER A 121 3.40 4.59 6.53
C SER A 121 3.38 4.22 8.02
N LEU A 122 4.42 3.55 8.52
CA LEU A 122 4.60 3.29 9.96
C LEU A 122 4.72 4.59 10.75
N LEU A 123 5.49 5.57 10.25
CA LEU A 123 5.67 6.86 10.89
C LEU A 123 4.35 7.65 10.92
N ALA A 124 3.60 7.66 9.81
CA ALA A 124 2.27 8.27 9.75
C ALA A 124 1.28 7.59 10.72
N LEU A 125 1.36 6.27 10.90
CA LEU A 125 0.53 5.54 11.84
C LEU A 125 0.84 5.91 13.29
N LEU A 126 2.13 6.06 13.65
CA LEU A 126 2.54 6.51 14.99
C LEU A 126 2.03 7.93 15.28
N VAL A 127 2.14 8.85 14.32
CA VAL A 127 1.61 10.22 14.45
C VAL A 127 0.09 10.19 14.59
N GLY A 128 -0.60 9.38 13.79
CA GLY A 128 -2.05 9.22 13.87
C GLY A 128 -2.52 8.70 15.23
N LEU A 129 -1.82 7.72 15.80
CA LEU A 129 -2.10 7.20 17.15
C LEU A 129 -1.91 8.27 18.22
N ASP A 130 -0.86 9.09 18.13
CA ASP A 130 -0.61 10.19 19.08
C ASP A 130 -1.72 11.25 18.99
N ILE A 131 -2.19 11.61 17.78
CA ILE A 131 -3.31 12.53 17.57
C ILE A 131 -4.61 11.99 18.16
N VAL A 132 -4.92 10.71 17.94
CA VAL A 132 -6.13 10.07 18.48
C VAL A 132 -6.08 10.01 20.00
N TYR A 133 -4.94 9.59 20.56
CA TYR A 133 -4.72 9.56 22.00
C TYR A 133 -4.87 10.95 22.62
N TYR A 134 -4.25 11.96 22.01
CA TYR A 134 -4.36 13.35 22.41
C TYR A 134 -5.82 13.82 22.37
N SER A 135 -6.54 13.52 21.28
CA SER A 135 -7.94 13.91 21.10
C SER A 135 -8.85 13.32 22.18
N ILE A 136 -8.68 12.02 22.52
CA ILE A 136 -9.43 11.38 23.60
C ILE A 136 -9.14 12.05 24.94
N ARG A 137 -7.86 12.33 25.23
CA ARG A 137 -7.45 12.97 26.48
C ARG A 137 -7.95 14.43 26.55
N TYR A 138 -7.95 15.15 25.43
CA TYR A 138 -8.43 16.51 25.32
C TYR A 138 -9.94 16.58 25.55
N VAL A 139 -10.73 15.71 24.93
CA VAL A 139 -12.19 15.62 25.17
C VAL A 139 -12.47 15.33 26.64
N ARG A 140 -11.75 14.39 27.28
CA ARG A 140 -11.89 14.11 28.72
C ARG A 140 -11.49 15.31 29.60
N TYR A 141 -10.51 16.10 29.19
CA TYR A 141 -10.10 17.30 29.90
C TYR A 141 -11.21 18.37 29.84
N CYS A 142 -11.76 18.64 28.65
CA CYS A 142 -12.85 19.60 28.47
C CYS A 142 -14.11 19.21 29.25
N THR A 143 -14.52 17.94 29.22
CA THR A 143 -15.70 17.48 29.98
C THR A 143 -15.50 17.61 31.49
N ASN A 144 -14.32 17.28 32.00
CA ASN A 144 -14.02 17.43 33.43
C ASN A 144 -13.94 18.91 33.85
N TYR A 145 -13.41 19.78 32.99
CA TYR A 145 -13.36 21.22 33.26
C TYR A 145 -14.76 21.85 33.33
N GLU A 146 -15.65 21.51 32.40
CA GLU A 146 -17.04 21.98 32.42
C GLU A 146 -17.84 21.51 33.65
N VAL A 147 -17.61 20.27 34.11
CA VAL A 147 -18.26 19.73 35.32
C VAL A 147 -17.81 20.48 36.57
N ILE A 148 -16.54 20.90 36.63
CA ILE A 148 -15.99 21.63 37.78
C ILE A 148 -16.45 23.10 37.77
N ASP A 149 -16.45 23.79 36.62
CA ASP A 149 -16.97 25.17 36.51
C ASP A 149 -18.47 25.24 36.87
N LYS A 150 -19.26 24.24 36.48
CA LYS A 150 -20.68 24.13 36.89
C LYS A 150 -20.84 23.89 38.40
N LYS A 151 -19.92 23.17 39.05
CA LYS A 151 -19.92 22.95 40.51
C LYS A 151 -19.48 24.21 41.27
N GLU A 152 -18.47 24.94 40.80
CA GLU A 152 -18.05 26.22 41.38
C GLU A 152 -19.13 27.29 41.27
N LYS A 153 -19.81 27.39 40.12
CA LYS A 153 -20.94 28.33 39.92
C LYS A 153 -22.15 28.01 40.81
N LYS A 154 -22.43 26.73 41.08
CA LYS A 154 -23.47 26.31 42.04
C LYS A 154 -23.06 26.51 43.50
N GLY A 155 -21.78 26.34 43.84
CA GLY A 155 -21.25 26.57 45.19
C GLY A 155 -21.20 28.04 45.59
N LYS A 156 -20.91 28.96 44.65
CA LYS A 156 -20.91 30.41 44.90
C LYS A 156 -22.30 30.98 45.21
N SER A 157 -23.38 30.26 44.90
CA SER A 157 -24.75 30.70 45.24
C SER A 157 -25.21 30.28 46.64
N LYS A 158 -24.44 29.45 47.38
CA LYS A 158 -24.87 28.96 48.71
C LYS A 158 -23.99 29.33 49.90
N ASP A 159 -22.72 29.72 49.75
CA ASP A 159 -21.87 29.98 50.93
C ASP A 159 -21.15 31.33 50.90
N LYS A 160 -21.87 32.38 51.32
CA LYS A 160 -21.28 33.47 52.12
C LYS A 160 -21.28 33.02 53.59
N LYS A 161 -20.40 32.10 53.95
CA LYS A 161 -19.81 31.95 55.31
C LYS A 161 -18.94 30.70 55.36
N GLU A 162 -17.67 30.94 55.66
CA GLU A 162 -16.75 30.01 56.35
C GLU A 162 -16.52 28.61 55.76
N LYS A 163 -15.42 28.46 55.00
CA LYS A 163 -14.21 27.76 55.50
C LYS A 163 -13.15 27.71 54.41
N LYS A 164 -11.93 28.12 54.78
CA LYS A 164 -10.70 27.74 54.10
C LYS A 164 -10.56 26.22 54.17
N VAL A 165 -11.11 25.51 53.18
CA VAL A 165 -10.64 24.17 52.84
C VAL A 165 -9.86 24.35 51.56
N SER A 166 -8.55 24.15 51.67
CA SER A 166 -7.61 24.07 50.56
C SER A 166 -8.07 22.95 49.64
N ALA A 167 -8.97 23.25 48.71
CA ALA A 167 -9.23 22.42 47.56
C ALA A 167 -7.98 22.51 46.70
N THR A 168 -7.01 21.62 46.95
CA THR A 168 -6.06 21.20 45.93
C THR A 168 -6.89 20.57 44.82
N VAL A 169 -7.40 21.42 43.93
CA VAL A 169 -7.86 21.02 42.62
C VAL A 169 -6.66 20.34 42.00
N ILE A 170 -6.70 19.01 41.93
CA ILE A 170 -5.71 18.24 41.19
C ILE A 170 -5.95 18.62 39.74
N TYR A 171 -5.28 19.69 39.29
CA TYR A 171 -5.13 19.99 37.89
C TYR A 171 -4.43 18.78 37.30
N GLY A 172 -5.18 17.87 36.69
CA GLY A 172 -4.58 16.89 35.81
C GLY A 172 -3.76 17.66 34.78
N ASP A 173 -2.47 17.34 34.67
CA ASP A 173 -1.55 18.02 33.76
C ASP A 173 -2.21 18.22 32.39
N LYS A 174 -2.09 19.45 31.87
CA LYS A 174 -2.58 19.80 30.53
C LYS A 174 -2.20 18.69 29.56
N PRO A 175 -3.16 18.18 28.77
CA PRO A 175 -2.82 17.19 27.76
C PRO A 175 -1.78 17.80 26.82
N GLN A 176 -0.66 17.10 26.69
CA GLN A 176 0.42 17.43 25.76
C GLN A 176 0.64 16.19 24.90
N MET A 177 0.84 16.39 23.60
CA MET A 177 1.24 15.31 22.68
C MET A 177 2.55 14.69 23.15
N TYR A 178 2.71 13.37 22.99
CA TYR A 178 3.93 12.69 23.42
C TYR A 178 5.15 13.19 22.66
N ILE A 179 4.98 13.53 21.38
CA ILE A 179 6.04 14.14 20.56
C ILE A 179 6.58 15.42 21.21
N TYR A 180 5.70 16.26 21.77
CA TYR A 180 6.10 17.50 22.44
C TYR A 180 6.82 17.25 23.77
N LYS A 181 6.39 16.22 24.52
CA LYS A 181 7.08 15.81 25.76
C LYS A 181 8.48 15.28 25.48
N ILE A 182 8.64 14.44 24.46
CA ILE A 182 9.93 13.89 24.05
C ILE A 182 10.84 15.02 23.55
N TYR A 183 10.32 15.94 22.74
CA TYR A 183 11.07 17.12 22.28
C TYR A 183 11.61 17.96 23.46
N ASN A 184 10.76 18.30 24.44
CA ASN A 184 11.20 19.06 25.61
C ASN A 184 12.19 18.30 26.50
N PHE A 185 12.00 16.98 26.65
CA PHE A 185 12.95 16.14 27.37
C PHE A 185 14.32 16.13 26.70
N LEU A 186 14.37 15.97 25.37
CA LEU A 186 15.62 16.01 24.60
C LEU A 186 16.27 17.41 24.65
N LYS A 187 15.48 18.48 24.51
CA LYS A 187 15.94 19.86 24.61
C LYS A 187 16.58 20.16 25.98
N ASN A 188 15.99 19.67 27.06
CA ASN A 188 16.50 19.88 28.42
C ASN A 188 17.70 18.98 28.80
N LYS A 189 18.03 17.97 27.99
CA LYS A 189 19.20 17.10 28.20
C LYS A 189 20.42 17.48 27.36
N LEU A 190 20.22 18.27 26.31
CA LEU A 190 21.25 18.67 25.34
C LEU A 190 21.73 20.12 25.53
N LEU A 191 21.11 20.88 26.43
CA LEU A 191 21.49 22.21 26.91
C LEU A 191 21.87 22.13 28.38
#